data_AF-A0A3M1A6N8-F1
#
_entry.id   AF-A0A3M1A6N8-F1
#
_cell.length_a   1.000
_cell.length_b   1.000
_cell.length_c   1.000
_cell.angle_alpha   90.00
_cell.angle_beta   90.00
_cell.angle_gamma   90.00
#
_symmetry.space_group_name_H-M   'P 1'
#
loop_
_entity.id
_entity.type
_entity.pdbx_description
1 polymer ?
#
loop_
_entity_poly.entity_id
_entity_poly.type
_entity_poly.pdbx_seq_one_letter_code
_entity_poly.pdbx_strand_id
1 'polypeptide(L)'
;MIDHFSDLSANERTWLAWVRTVLAIAGFGLLIDRLSPPGTTRGWFAPALIALSAALLLAVTVRFYVTRRMIRDNSDDSERFVSAEGLLAGVVVLLMLVIFVFLAGLV
;
A
#
# COMPACT_ATOMS: atom_id res chain seq x y z
N MET A 1 -7.22 27.07 19.16
CA MET A 1 -6.92 26.36 17.89
C MET A 1 -5.68 25.54 18.17
N ILE A 2 -5.73 24.22 17.99
CA ILE A 2 -4.57 23.37 18.25
C ILE A 2 -3.57 23.63 17.12
N ASP A 3 -2.34 24.05 17.46
CA ASP A 3 -1.29 24.26 16.47
C ASP A 3 -1.07 22.98 15.63
N HIS A 4 -0.81 23.14 14.33
CA HIS A 4 -0.55 22.06 13.34
C HIS A 4 -1.72 21.11 13.00
N PHE A 5 -2.99 21.47 13.26
CA PHE A 5 -4.13 20.63 12.88
C PHE A 5 -4.27 20.40 11.36
N SER A 6 -3.93 21.41 10.55
CA SER A 6 -3.96 21.33 9.08
C SER A 6 -3.04 20.21 8.57
N ASP A 7 -1.81 20.16 9.08
CA ASP A 7 -0.79 19.21 8.63
C ASP A 7 -1.14 17.77 9.05
N LEU A 8 -1.67 17.59 10.27
CA LEU A 8 -2.20 16.30 10.72
C LEU A 8 -3.35 15.82 9.81
N SER A 9 -4.31 16.70 9.52
CA SER A 9 -5.47 16.36 8.69
C SER A 9 -5.11 16.07 7.23
N ALA A 10 -4.03 16.68 6.70
CA ALA A 10 -3.52 16.40 5.37
C ALA A 10 -2.87 15.01 5.28
N ASN A 11 -2.10 14.63 6.30
CA ASN A 11 -1.50 13.30 6.38
C ASN A 11 -2.56 12.19 6.52
N GLU A 12 -3.59 12.41 7.35
CA GLU A 12 -4.72 11.48 7.50
C GLU A 12 -5.50 11.29 6.20
N ARG A 13 -5.73 12.36 5.43
CA ARG A 13 -6.38 12.27 4.11
C ARG A 13 -5.56 11.44 3.11
N THR A 14 -4.24 11.65 3.08
CA THR A 14 -3.35 10.88 2.21
C THR A 14 -3.35 9.41 2.62
N TRP A 15 -3.28 9.14 3.93
CA TRP A 15 -3.37 7.78 4.46
C TRP A 15 -4.69 7.08 4.09
N LEU A 16 -5.84 7.75 4.26
CA LEU A 16 -7.14 7.22 3.86
C LEU A 16 -7.24 6.94 2.36
N ALA A 17 -6.63 7.78 1.52
CA ALA A 17 -6.55 7.55 0.08
C ALA A 17 -5.74 6.28 -0.25
N TRP A 18 -4.61 6.05 0.42
CA TRP A 18 -3.83 4.82 0.29
C TRP A 18 -4.57 3.58 0.82
N VAL A 19 -5.27 3.67 1.95
CA VAL A 19 -6.09 2.57 2.45
C VAL A 19 -7.16 2.17 1.42
N ARG A 20 -7.80 3.16 0.78
CA ARG A 20 -8.79 2.92 -0.26
C ARG A 20 -8.20 2.17 -1.47
N THR A 21 -7.03 2.57 -1.96
CA THR A 21 -6.41 1.89 -3.12
C THR A 21 -6.06 0.45 -2.77
N VAL A 22 -5.53 0.20 -1.58
CA VAL A 22 -5.19 -1.17 -1.16
C VAL A 22 -6.42 -2.05 -0.98
N LEU A 23 -7.53 -1.52 -0.43
CA LEU A 23 -8.79 -2.24 -0.34
C LEU A 23 -9.37 -2.57 -1.73
N ALA A 24 -9.26 -1.65 -2.69
CA ALA A 24 -9.69 -1.90 -4.07
C ALA A 24 -8.88 -3.04 -4.72
N ILE A 25 -7.56 -3.07 -4.49
CA ILE A 25 -6.68 -4.14 -4.99
C ILE A 25 -7.03 -5.49 -4.36
N ALA A 26 -7.23 -5.53 -3.04
CA ALA A 26 -7.63 -6.76 -2.33
C ALA A 26 -8.99 -7.28 -2.85
N GLY A 27 -9.97 -6.39 -3.03
CA GLY A 27 -11.27 -6.72 -3.59
C GLY A 27 -11.20 -7.23 -5.03
N PHE A 28 -10.32 -6.64 -5.85
CA PHE A 28 -10.09 -7.10 -7.22
C PHE A 28 -9.49 -8.51 -7.27
N GLY A 29 -8.56 -8.84 -6.37
CA GLY A 29 -8.03 -10.21 -6.24
C GLY A 29 -9.10 -11.24 -5.91
N LEU A 30 -10.03 -10.90 -5.01
CA LEU A 30 -11.19 -11.76 -4.69
C LEU A 30 -12.18 -11.87 -5.85
N LEU A 31 -12.39 -10.78 -6.60
CA LEU A 31 -13.30 -10.76 -7.75
C LEU A 31 -12.79 -11.67 -8.88
N ILE A 32 -11.48 -11.64 -9.17
CA ILE A 32 -10.87 -12.53 -10.17
C ILE A 32 -11.06 -13.99 -9.78
N ASP A 33 -10.83 -14.33 -8.50
CA ASP A 33 -11.01 -15.70 -8.00
C ASP A 33 -12.45 -16.20 -8.21
N ARG A 34 -13.44 -15.32 -8.02
CA ARG A 34 -14.86 -15.64 -8.18
C ARG A 34 -15.34 -15.72 -9.62
N LEU A 35 -14.78 -14.92 -10.52
CA LEU A 35 -15.17 -14.88 -11.94
C LEU A 35 -14.48 -15.95 -12.78
N SER A 36 -13.43 -16.57 -12.25
CA SER A 36 -12.65 -17.51 -13.02
C SER A 36 -13.28 -18.90 -13.04
N PRO A 37 -13.18 -19.63 -14.17
CA PRO A 37 -13.70 -20.99 -14.27
C PRO A 37 -13.07 -21.90 -13.22
N PRO A 38 -13.84 -22.83 -12.63
CA PRO A 38 -13.28 -23.84 -11.74
C PRO A 38 -12.16 -24.61 -12.46
N GLY A 39 -10.94 -24.52 -11.93
CA GLY A 39 -9.74 -25.15 -12.50
C GLY A 39 -8.81 -24.24 -13.34
N THR A 40 -9.17 -22.97 -13.59
CA THR A 40 -8.36 -22.03 -14.40
C THR A 40 -7.72 -20.88 -13.61
N THR A 41 -8.04 -20.70 -12.32
CA THR A 41 -7.17 -19.88 -11.46
C THR A 41 -5.99 -20.71 -11.01
N ARG A 42 -4.81 -20.28 -11.41
CA ARG A 42 -3.57 -20.72 -10.79
C ARG A 42 -3.65 -20.35 -9.30
N GLY A 43 -4.01 -21.34 -8.47
CA GLY A 43 -4.63 -21.17 -7.13
C GLY A 43 -3.81 -20.40 -6.08
N TRP A 44 -2.60 -19.97 -6.42
CA TRP A 44 -1.79 -19.09 -5.59
C TRP A 44 -2.04 -17.59 -5.85
N PHE A 45 -2.73 -17.21 -6.92
CA PHE A 45 -2.91 -15.80 -7.29
C PHE A 45 -3.80 -15.01 -6.32
N ALA A 46 -4.97 -15.55 -5.96
CA ALA A 46 -5.87 -14.91 -5.01
C ALA A 46 -5.20 -14.69 -3.63
N PRO A 47 -4.61 -15.71 -2.98
CA PRO A 47 -3.90 -15.50 -1.73
C PRO A 47 -2.66 -14.60 -1.89
N ALA A 48 -1.96 -14.61 -3.03
CA ALA A 48 -0.82 -13.72 -3.29
C ALA A 48 -1.25 -12.24 -3.36
N LEU A 49 -2.35 -11.91 -4.04
CA LEU A 49 -2.89 -10.55 -4.10
C LEU A 49 -3.38 -10.07 -2.74
N ILE A 50 -3.99 -10.95 -1.95
CA ILE A 50 -4.42 -10.64 -0.58
C ILE A 50 -3.19 -10.41 0.32
N ALA A 51 -2.18 -11.28 0.25
CA ALA A 51 -0.94 -11.15 1.03
C ALA A 51 -0.17 -9.88 0.65
N LEU A 52 -0.07 -9.57 -0.65
CA LEU A 52 0.52 -8.33 -1.13
C LEU A 52 -0.25 -7.12 -0.59
N SER A 53 -1.59 -7.12 -0.68
CA SER A 53 -2.42 -6.04 -0.16
C SER A 53 -2.25 -5.86 1.36
N ALA A 54 -2.11 -6.95 2.12
CA ALA A 54 -1.81 -6.88 3.55
C ALA A 54 -0.43 -6.26 3.81
N ALA A 55 0.59 -6.63 3.03
CA ALA A 55 1.92 -6.03 3.12
C ALA A 55 1.91 -4.53 2.78
N LEU A 56 1.12 -4.12 1.77
CA LEU A 56 0.91 -2.72 1.42
C LEU A 56 0.24 -1.94 2.56
N LEU A 57 -0.81 -2.49 3.19
CA LEU A 57 -1.45 -1.87 4.35
C LEU A 57 -0.46 -1.69 5.50
N LEU A 58 0.38 -2.69 5.77
CA LEU A 58 1.43 -2.60 6.79
C LEU A 58 2.45 -1.51 6.45
N ALA A 59 2.96 -1.47 5.22
CA ALA A 59 3.90 -0.45 4.76
C ALA A 59 3.34 0.98 4.87
N VAL A 60 2.10 1.18 4.42
CA VAL A 60 1.38 2.47 4.53
C VAL A 60 1.17 2.86 5.99
N THR A 61 0.84 1.89 6.85
CA THR A 61 0.68 2.11 8.29
C THR A 61 2.01 2.49 8.94
N VAL A 62 3.10 1.78 8.64
CA VAL A 62 4.44 2.12 9.15
C VAL A 62 4.84 3.52 8.74
N ARG A 63 4.64 3.91 7.46
CA ARG A 63 4.87 5.29 7.00
C ARG A 63 4.12 6.29 7.86
N PHE A 64 2.82 6.04 8.07
CA PHE A 64 1.97 6.93 8.87
C PHE A 64 2.48 7.11 10.30
N TYR A 65 2.92 6.02 10.94
CA TYR A 65 3.50 6.05 12.29
C TYR A 65 4.84 6.78 12.33
N VAL A 66 5.72 6.56 11.35
CA VAL A 66 7.02 7.27 11.25
C VAL A 66 6.79 8.77 11.06
N THR A 67 5.91 9.17 10.14
CA THR A 67 5.56 10.58 9.89
C THR A 67 4.94 11.24 11.12
N ARG A 68 4.04 10.55 11.85
CA ARG A 68 3.48 11.09 13.11
C ARG A 68 4.54 11.24 14.20
N ARG A 69 5.54 10.34 14.26
CA ARG A 69 6.60 10.40 15.27
C ARG A 69 7.54 11.58 15.04
N MET A 70 7.87 11.90 13.79
CA MET A 70 8.71 13.06 13.44
C MET A 70 8.12 14.39 13.87
N ILE A 71 6.81 14.59 13.67
CA ILE A 71 6.12 15.82 14.06
C ILE A 71 6.15 16.05 15.58
N ARG A 72 6.29 14.98 16.37
CA ARG A 72 6.38 15.09 17.83
C ARG A 72 7.79 15.37 18.35
N ASP A 73 8.81 15.10 17.55
CA ASP A 73 10.22 15.13 17.99
C ASP A 73 11.00 16.36 17.48
N ASN A 74 10.49 17.11 16.50
CA ASN A 74 11.10 18.34 15.99
C ASN A 74 12.61 18.22 15.66
N SER A 75 13.03 17.03 15.21
CA SER A 75 14.40 16.73 14.79
C SER A 75 14.44 16.70 13.26
N ASP A 76 15.26 17.58 12.68
CA ASP A 76 15.37 17.94 11.25
C ASP A 76 16.04 16.83 10.41
N ASP A 77 15.55 15.60 10.53
CA ASP A 77 16.16 14.37 9.98
C ASP A 77 15.69 14.14 8.53
N SER A 78 16.15 15.01 7.61
CA SER A 78 15.87 14.96 6.17
C SER A 78 16.19 13.58 5.54
N GLU A 79 17.15 12.84 6.10
CA GLU A 79 17.57 11.51 5.64
C GLU A 79 16.49 10.41 5.81
N ARG A 80 15.64 10.53 6.83
CA ARG A 80 14.55 9.56 7.07
C ARG A 80 13.32 9.83 6.20
N PHE A 81 13.15 11.05 5.70
CA PHE A 81 12.11 11.39 4.73
C PHE A 81 12.34 10.67 3.39
N VAL A 82 13.59 10.68 2.91
CA VAL A 82 14.03 9.94 1.71
C VAL A 82 13.82 8.43 1.87
N SER A 83 14.03 7.91 3.08
CA SER A 83 13.82 6.49 3.38
C SER A 83 12.33 6.08 3.33
N ALA A 84 11.42 6.96 3.77
CA ALA A 84 9.98 6.73 3.72
C ALA A 84 9.42 6.83 2.29
N GLU A 85 9.94 7.76 1.48
CA GLU A 85 9.62 7.86 0.04
C GLU A 85 10.16 6.66 -0.75
N GLY A 86 11.39 6.22 -0.45
CA GLY A 86 11.98 5.02 -1.03
C GLY A 86 11.18 3.76 -0.73
N LEU A 87 10.59 3.65 0.45
CA LEU A 87 9.71 2.54 0.83
C LEU A 87 8.41 2.53 0.02
N LEU A 88 7.79 3.70 -0.21
CA LEU A 88 6.63 3.82 -1.09
C LEU A 88 6.96 3.48 -2.55
N ALA A 89 8.08 4.00 -3.05
CA ALA A 89 8.53 3.71 -4.40
C ALA A 89 8.78 2.21 -4.58
N GLY A 90 9.47 1.56 -3.63
CA GLY A 90 9.69 0.12 -3.63
C GLY A 90 8.39 -0.69 -3.60
N VAL A 91 7.42 -0.24 -2.81
CA VAL A 91 6.08 -0.81 -2.72
C VAL A 91 5.32 -0.72 -4.06
N VAL A 92 5.34 0.44 -4.72
CA VAL A 92 4.69 0.63 -6.02
C VAL A 92 5.36 -0.22 -7.11
N VAL A 93 6.68 -0.29 -7.10
CA VAL A 93 7.45 -1.15 -8.02
C VAL A 93 7.10 -2.63 -7.80
N LEU A 94 7.01 -3.08 -6.55
CA LEU A 94 6.60 -4.44 -6.22
C LEU A 94 5.18 -4.74 -6.73
N LEU A 95 4.25 -3.79 -6.57
CA LEU A 95 2.89 -3.91 -7.09
C LEU A 95 2.87 -4.01 -8.61
N MET A 96 3.62 -3.16 -9.31
CA MET A 96 3.75 -3.23 -10.78
C MET A 96 4.32 -4.58 -11.22
N LEU A 97 5.31 -5.12 -10.50
CA LEU A 97 5.91 -6.42 -10.79
C LEU A 97 4.90 -7.56 -10.64
N VAL A 98 4.11 -7.57 -9.56
CA VAL A 98 3.08 -8.60 -9.34
C VAL A 98 1.98 -8.53 -10.40
N ILE A 99 1.52 -7.34 -10.77
CA ILE A 99 0.55 -7.16 -11.87
C ILE A 99 1.14 -7.62 -13.20
N PHE A 100 2.41 -7.30 -13.46
CA PHE A 100 3.11 -7.73 -14.67
C PHE A 100 3.22 -9.26 -14.76
N VAL A 101 3.62 -9.94 -13.67
CA VAL A 101 3.68 -11.41 -13.62
C VAL A 101 2.29 -12.03 -13.81
N PHE A 102 1.25 -11.41 -13.26
CA PHE A 102 -0.13 -11.84 -13.47
C PHE A 102 -0.54 -11.74 -14.95
N LEU A 103 -0.32 -10.58 -15.59
CA LEU A 103 -0.65 -10.37 -17.00
C LEU A 103 0.16 -11.28 -17.92
N ALA A 104 1.46 -11.44 -17.66
CA ALA A 104 2.35 -12.31 -18.43
C ALA A 104 2.01 -13.80 -18.25
N GLY A 105 1.43 -14.19 -17.11
CA GLY A 105 0.96 -15.55 -16.86
C GLY A 105 -0.44 -15.85 -17.39
N LEU A 106 -1.13 -14.84 -17.95
CA LEU A 106 -2.47 -14.91 -18.55
C LEU A 106 -2.42 -15.08 -20.08
N VAL A 107 -1.27 -14.78 -20.71
CA VAL A 107 -0.93 -15.07 -22.11
C VAL A 107 -0.38 -16.48 -22.25
#